data_AF-A0AAN7CD41-F1
#
_entry.id   AF-A0AAN7CD41-F1
#
_cell.length_a   1.000
_cell.length_b   1.000
_cell.length_c   1.000
_cell.angle_alpha   90.00
_cell.angle_beta   90.00
_cell.angle_gamma   90.00
#
_symmetry.space_group_name_H-M   'P 1'
#
loop_
_entity.id
_entity.type
_entity.pdbx_description
1 polymer ?
#
loop_
_entity_poly.entity_id
_entity_poly.type
_entity_poly.pdbx_seq_one_letter_code
_entity_poly.pdbx_strand_id
1 'polypeptide(L)'
;MPKRKLTSEEDSEPQRRRSVRLQKVEEVATSSAVPKAEVEGDRLKFSTKKPTLKTKKATEKEVLSGKKLEPAKDAQLTGTTVNGSKKKSKTSSNTTASASDGADGDRNYWLMKAEPESRYENGVDVKFSIDDLAAKSEPEPWDGIRAYAARNNLRAMKKGDLAFFYHSNCKEPGIVGTMEIVQEHSPDLSAHDPKAPYYDPSSKPSNPKWSVVHVKFRSKFAVPIGLKELREMGGPGKPLENMQMLKQSRLSVSKVSAAEWEYLMGVAEQKASQQ
;
A
#
# COMPACT_ATOMS: atom_id res chain seq x y z
N MET A 1 69.94 -2.89 -7.43
CA MET A 1 69.20 -2.48 -6.21
C MET A 1 70.05 -1.54 -5.37
N PRO A 2 69.54 -0.35 -5.02
CA PRO A 2 69.88 0.36 -3.79
C PRO A 2 68.65 0.62 -2.91
N LYS A 3 68.86 0.97 -1.62
CA LYS A 3 67.82 1.38 -0.64
C LYS A 3 67.94 2.88 -0.32
N ARG A 4 66.83 3.51 0.13
CA ARG A 4 66.64 4.83 0.84
C ARG A 4 65.61 5.72 0.11
N LYS A 5 64.89 6.66 0.75
CA LYS A 5 64.36 6.79 2.14
C LYS A 5 63.27 7.92 2.11
N LEU A 6 62.40 7.91 3.13
CA LEU A 6 61.29 8.82 3.51
C LEU A 6 61.41 10.36 3.27
N THR A 7 60.26 11.06 3.48
CA THR A 7 60.02 12.54 3.63
C THR A 7 60.02 13.41 2.36
N SER A 8 59.23 14.48 2.19
CA SER A 8 58.16 15.13 3.01
C SER A 8 57.19 16.00 2.15
N GLU A 9 56.17 16.55 2.80
CA GLU A 9 55.09 17.48 2.40
C GLU A 9 55.44 18.61 1.39
N GLU A 10 54.49 18.99 0.51
CA GLU A 10 53.76 20.28 0.58
C GLU A 10 52.62 20.46 -0.45
N ASP A 11 51.53 21.06 0.04
CA ASP A 11 50.54 22.01 -0.54
C ASP A 11 49.93 21.88 -1.97
N SER A 12 48.59 21.86 -2.04
CA SER A 12 47.76 22.76 -2.90
C SER A 12 46.23 22.48 -2.77
N GLU A 13 45.45 23.54 -2.52
CA GLU A 13 43.97 23.48 -2.39
C GLU A 13 43.21 23.22 -3.71
N PRO A 14 42.06 22.50 -3.69
CA PRO A 14 41.08 22.53 -4.77
C PRO A 14 40.14 23.75 -4.65
N GLN A 15 40.00 24.50 -5.75
CA GLN A 15 39.36 25.82 -5.77
C GLN A 15 37.86 25.86 -5.42
N ARG A 16 37.48 26.77 -4.51
CA ARG A 16 36.07 27.18 -4.29
C ARG A 16 35.49 27.91 -5.50
N ARG A 17 34.43 27.36 -6.12
CA ARG A 17 33.60 28.12 -7.06
C ARG A 17 32.79 29.19 -6.32
N ARG A 18 33.08 30.47 -6.59
CA ARG A 18 32.38 31.62 -5.98
C ARG A 18 30.97 31.79 -6.56
N SER A 19 30.02 32.05 -5.67
CA SER A 19 28.72 32.63 -5.99
C SER A 19 28.87 34.08 -6.46
N VAL A 20 28.17 34.48 -7.52
CA VAL A 20 27.99 35.90 -7.88
C VAL A 20 26.54 36.28 -7.59
N ARG A 21 26.36 37.13 -6.58
CA ARG A 21 25.09 37.78 -6.22
C ARG A 21 25.14 39.19 -6.79
N LEU A 22 24.15 39.55 -7.61
CA LEU A 22 23.94 40.93 -8.05
C LEU A 22 22.52 41.34 -7.66
N GLN A 23 22.43 42.39 -6.86
CA GLN A 23 21.19 43.09 -6.53
C GLN A 23 21.02 44.24 -7.51
N LYS A 24 19.78 44.53 -7.93
CA LYS A 24 19.37 45.91 -8.18
C LYS A 24 18.08 46.20 -7.41
N VAL A 25 18.01 47.40 -6.87
CA VAL A 25 16.92 47.98 -6.09
C VAL A 25 16.31 49.10 -6.93
N GLU A 26 14.99 49.28 -6.88
CA GLU A 26 14.32 50.56 -7.13
C GLU A 26 12.92 50.51 -6.48
N GLU A 27 12.70 51.37 -5.48
CA GLU A 27 11.36 51.76 -5.01
C GLU A 27 10.83 52.91 -5.89
N VAL A 28 9.51 53.18 -5.87
CA VAL A 28 8.94 54.49 -5.43
C VAL A 28 7.41 54.37 -5.24
N ALA A 29 7.00 54.51 -3.98
CA ALA A 29 5.87 55.28 -3.41
C ALA A 29 4.44 55.35 -4.03
N THR A 30 3.47 55.05 -3.14
CA THR A 30 2.23 55.82 -2.79
C THR A 30 1.02 55.96 -3.73
N SER A 31 -0.14 55.46 -3.25
CA SER A 31 -1.50 56.08 -3.17
C SER A 31 -2.54 54.95 -3.00
N SER A 32 -3.18 54.71 -1.85
CA SER A 32 -4.25 55.47 -1.14
C SER A 32 -5.69 55.21 -1.63
N ALA A 33 -6.64 55.33 -0.69
CA ALA A 33 -8.10 55.33 -0.83
C ALA A 33 -8.87 53.99 -1.03
N VAL A 34 -9.68 53.68 0.00
CA VAL A 34 -10.86 52.81 -0.03
C VAL A 34 -12.08 53.62 -0.50
N PRO A 35 -13.10 52.99 -1.10
CA PRO A 35 -14.46 53.36 -0.69
C PRO A 35 -15.35 52.15 -0.36
N LYS A 36 -16.18 52.32 0.67
CA LYS A 36 -17.44 51.56 0.84
C LYS A 36 -18.51 52.18 -0.04
N ALA A 37 -19.39 51.36 -0.61
CA ALA A 37 -20.77 51.74 -0.92
C ALA A 37 -21.67 50.50 -0.79
N GLU A 38 -22.69 50.60 0.05
CA GLU A 38 -23.89 49.75 -0.03
C GLU A 38 -24.85 50.36 -1.07
N VAL A 39 -25.82 49.57 -1.54
CA VAL A 39 -27.25 49.89 -1.77
C VAL A 39 -27.84 48.88 -2.77
N GLU A 40 -29.11 48.53 -2.51
CA GLU A 40 -30.15 47.87 -3.33
C GLU A 40 -29.77 47.25 -4.70
N GLY A 41 -30.26 46.07 -5.09
CA GLY A 41 -31.52 45.46 -4.72
C GLY A 41 -32.50 45.51 -5.91
N ASP A 42 -32.48 44.50 -6.78
CA ASP A 42 -33.60 44.25 -7.71
C ASP A 42 -33.79 42.75 -8.01
N ARG A 43 -35.00 42.38 -8.44
CA ARG A 43 -35.62 41.08 -8.22
C ARG A 43 -36.33 40.57 -9.49
N LEU A 44 -35.59 39.93 -10.41
CA LEU A 44 -36.18 39.39 -11.64
C LEU A 44 -36.03 37.86 -11.83
N LYS A 45 -37.04 37.18 -11.28
CA LYS A 45 -37.91 36.19 -11.96
C LYS A 45 -37.28 35.03 -12.77
N PHE A 46 -37.52 33.84 -12.23
CA PHE A 46 -37.74 32.54 -12.90
C PHE A 46 -38.16 32.59 -14.39
N SER A 47 -37.57 31.71 -15.21
CA SER A 47 -38.23 31.20 -16.43
C SER A 47 -37.80 29.76 -16.74
N THR A 48 -38.60 28.80 -16.27
CA THR A 48 -38.57 27.39 -16.66
C THR A 48 -38.94 27.18 -18.15
N LYS A 49 -38.07 26.55 -18.96
CA LYS A 49 -38.48 25.91 -20.24
C LYS A 49 -37.74 24.61 -20.58
N LYS A 50 -38.41 23.50 -20.27
CA LYS A 50 -38.51 22.24 -21.04
C LYS A 50 -40.00 21.81 -20.94
N PRO A 51 -40.55 20.92 -21.77
CA PRO A 51 -39.94 20.14 -22.86
C PRO A 51 -40.72 20.24 -24.21
N THR A 52 -40.24 19.57 -25.25
CA THR A 52 -41.10 18.97 -26.31
C THR A 52 -40.47 17.68 -26.83
N LEU A 53 -41.27 16.62 -26.98
CA LEU A 53 -40.88 15.35 -27.59
C LEU A 53 -40.91 15.44 -29.12
N LYS A 54 -40.07 14.66 -29.80
CA LYS A 54 -40.46 14.01 -31.07
C LYS A 54 -39.99 12.55 -31.12
N THR A 55 -40.98 11.67 -31.19
CA THR A 55 -40.87 10.22 -31.38
C THR A 55 -40.45 9.88 -32.81
N LYS A 56 -39.66 8.81 -32.99
CA LYS A 56 -39.80 7.91 -34.15
C LYS A 56 -39.66 6.45 -33.69
N LYS A 57 -40.50 5.58 -34.26
CA LYS A 57 -40.69 4.16 -33.93
C LYS A 57 -40.59 3.37 -35.25
N ALA A 58 -39.76 2.31 -35.26
CA ALA A 58 -39.71 1.21 -36.23
C ALA A 58 -38.56 0.27 -35.81
N THR A 59 -38.60 -1.06 -35.90
CA THR A 59 -39.69 -2.04 -36.14
C THR A 59 -39.17 -3.41 -35.67
N GLU A 60 -40.06 -4.30 -35.22
CA GLU A 60 -39.70 -5.69 -34.90
C GLU A 60 -39.54 -6.56 -36.14
N LYS A 61 -38.78 -7.66 -36.02
CA LYS A 61 -39.14 -8.97 -36.59
C LYS A 61 -38.38 -10.12 -35.93
N GLU A 62 -39.12 -11.14 -35.51
CA GLU A 62 -38.59 -12.43 -35.03
C GLU A 62 -38.08 -13.31 -36.17
N VAL A 63 -37.24 -14.31 -35.85
CA VAL A 63 -37.38 -15.70 -36.35
C VAL A 63 -37.04 -16.68 -35.20
N LEU A 64 -37.79 -17.79 -35.12
CA LEU A 64 -37.80 -18.78 -34.04
C LEU A 64 -36.78 -19.94 -34.19
N SER A 65 -36.63 -20.68 -33.08
CA SER A 65 -36.31 -22.12 -32.95
C SER A 65 -34.83 -22.57 -33.07
N GLY A 66 -34.36 -23.58 -32.33
CA GLY A 66 -34.98 -24.35 -31.23
C GLY A 66 -34.25 -25.69 -30.97
N LYS A 67 -34.63 -26.41 -29.88
CA LYS A 67 -34.13 -27.75 -29.44
C LYS A 67 -32.69 -27.78 -28.85
N LYS A 68 -32.33 -28.65 -27.89
CA LYS A 68 -33.07 -29.58 -26.99
C LYS A 68 -32.13 -30.03 -25.84
N LEU A 69 -32.70 -30.39 -24.69
CA LEU A 69 -32.03 -30.92 -23.48
C LEU A 69 -31.81 -32.45 -23.48
N GLU A 70 -30.72 -32.90 -22.84
CA GLU A 70 -30.48 -34.19 -22.13
C GLU A 70 -30.55 -35.54 -22.92
N PRO A 71 -30.00 -36.68 -22.40
CA PRO A 71 -29.42 -36.92 -21.06
C PRO A 71 -28.05 -37.65 -20.97
N ALA A 72 -27.55 -37.81 -19.74
CA ALA A 72 -26.42 -38.66 -19.32
C ALA A 72 -26.68 -40.18 -19.40
N LYS A 73 -25.61 -40.99 -19.24
CA LYS A 73 -25.65 -42.43 -18.88
C LYS A 73 -24.46 -42.88 -18.02
N ASP A 74 -24.71 -43.91 -17.21
CA ASP A 74 -23.92 -44.42 -16.07
C ASP A 74 -22.80 -45.44 -16.37
N ALA A 75 -22.20 -45.94 -15.27
CA ALA A 75 -21.52 -47.24 -15.03
C ALA A 75 -19.96 -47.22 -14.96
N GLN A 76 -19.27 -47.94 -14.06
CA GLN A 76 -19.65 -48.67 -12.82
C GLN A 76 -18.37 -48.99 -11.96
N LEU A 77 -18.57 -49.42 -10.70
CA LEU A 77 -17.64 -50.00 -9.69
C LEU A 77 -16.44 -50.81 -10.25
N THR A 78 -15.27 -50.93 -9.60
CA THR A 78 -14.96 -51.54 -8.26
C THR A 78 -13.77 -50.81 -7.57
N GLY A 79 -13.28 -51.05 -6.35
CA GLY A 79 -13.37 -52.18 -5.42
C GLY A 79 -12.28 -53.24 -5.68
N THR A 80 -11.58 -53.85 -4.71
CA THR A 80 -11.51 -53.69 -3.22
C THR A 80 -10.29 -54.48 -2.72
N THR A 81 -9.56 -54.07 -1.66
CA THR A 81 -8.98 -54.97 -0.59
C THR A 81 -8.02 -54.24 0.40
N VAL A 82 -8.10 -54.68 1.67
CA VAL A 82 -7.33 -54.26 2.86
C VAL A 82 -6.31 -55.31 3.30
N ASN A 83 -5.24 -54.89 4.00
CA ASN A 83 -4.48 -55.56 5.09
C ASN A 83 -3.03 -55.00 5.13
N GLY A 84 -2.35 -54.76 6.26
CA GLY A 84 -2.75 -54.80 7.67
C GLY A 84 -1.75 -55.55 8.57
N SER A 85 -0.97 -54.85 9.43
CA SER A 85 -0.55 -55.26 10.81
C SER A 85 0.83 -54.75 11.29
N LYS A 86 0.82 -54.06 12.44
CA LYS A 86 1.78 -54.15 13.59
C LYS A 86 3.25 -53.67 13.33
N LYS A 87 4.04 -53.14 14.30
CA LYS A 87 4.05 -53.35 15.76
C LYS A 87 4.93 -52.29 16.52
N LYS A 88 4.55 -51.96 17.76
CA LYS A 88 5.39 -51.63 18.96
C LYS A 88 6.27 -50.34 19.07
N SER A 89 5.77 -49.40 19.89
CA SER A 89 6.31 -48.95 21.20
C SER A 89 7.77 -48.45 21.40
N LYS A 90 7.87 -47.20 21.90
CA LYS A 90 8.60 -46.67 23.10
C LYS A 90 8.78 -45.15 22.91
N THR A 91 8.92 -44.23 23.87
CA THR A 91 8.72 -44.07 25.33
C THR A 91 9.39 -42.72 25.65
N SER A 92 8.82 -41.88 26.53
CA SER A 92 9.40 -40.62 27.06
C SER A 92 9.55 -39.44 26.06
N SER A 93 9.50 -38.17 26.45
CA SER A 93 9.05 -37.50 27.70
C SER A 93 8.97 -35.98 27.49
N ASN A 94 8.06 -35.29 28.20
CA ASN A 94 7.99 -33.84 28.42
C ASN A 94 8.16 -32.86 27.22
N THR A 95 7.14 -32.04 26.99
CA THR A 95 7.18 -30.61 27.37
C THR A 95 5.75 -30.04 27.31
N THR A 96 5.31 -29.37 28.37
CA THR A 96 4.11 -28.52 28.34
C THR A 96 4.42 -27.24 27.57
N ALA A 97 4.25 -27.29 26.25
CA ALA A 97 4.19 -26.09 25.42
C ALA A 97 2.78 -25.52 25.47
N SER A 98 2.66 -24.25 25.87
CA SER A 98 1.43 -23.47 25.73
C SER A 98 1.00 -23.42 24.26
N ALA A 99 -0.31 -23.34 24.02
CA ALA A 99 -0.91 -23.45 22.70
C ALA A 99 -0.32 -22.44 21.69
N SER A 100 0.49 -22.95 20.76
CA SER A 100 0.81 -22.28 19.50
C SER A 100 -0.26 -22.62 18.47
N ASP A 101 -1.20 -21.70 18.25
CA ASP A 101 -2.25 -21.85 17.25
C ASP A 101 -1.66 -21.86 15.83
N GLY A 102 -1.90 -22.97 15.11
CA GLY A 102 -1.83 -23.05 13.65
C GLY A 102 -0.43 -23.04 13.02
N ALA A 103 -0.08 -24.11 12.32
CA ALA A 103 1.08 -24.12 11.44
C ALA A 103 0.88 -23.12 10.28
N ASP A 104 1.69 -22.06 10.27
CA ASP A 104 1.60 -20.87 9.42
C ASP A 104 2.12 -21.10 7.97
N GLY A 105 1.87 -22.29 7.40
CA GLY A 105 2.48 -22.70 6.13
C GLY A 105 1.94 -21.99 4.87
N ASP A 106 0.70 -21.49 4.92
CA ASP A 106 -0.04 -21.03 3.73
C ASP A 106 -0.30 -19.50 3.69
N ARG A 107 0.09 -18.76 4.73
CA ARG A 107 -0.16 -17.31 4.84
C ARG A 107 0.84 -16.51 3.99
N ASN A 108 0.38 -15.45 3.31
CA ASN A 108 1.29 -14.51 2.66
C ASN A 108 1.55 -13.27 3.53
N TYR A 109 2.75 -12.73 3.36
CA TYR A 109 3.26 -11.59 4.09
C TYR A 109 3.54 -10.40 3.17
N TRP A 110 3.26 -9.21 3.68
CA TRP A 110 3.29 -7.98 2.91
C TRP A 110 3.89 -6.81 3.71
N LEU A 111 4.24 -5.74 3.00
CA LEU A 111 4.56 -4.43 3.59
C LEU A 111 3.87 -3.36 2.76
N MET A 112 3.16 -2.46 3.44
CA MET A 112 2.31 -1.44 2.83
C MET A 112 2.67 -0.08 3.43
N LYS A 113 2.98 0.88 2.54
CA LYS A 113 3.46 2.22 2.90
C LYS A 113 2.30 3.21 3.00
N ALA A 114 2.30 4.03 4.03
CA ALA A 114 1.45 5.21 4.20
C ALA A 114 2.29 6.40 4.72
N GLU A 115 1.74 7.61 4.71
CA GLU A 115 2.44 8.85 5.10
C GLU A 115 1.85 9.39 6.42
N PRO A 116 2.58 9.37 7.55
CA PRO A 116 2.03 9.80 8.84
C PRO A 116 2.06 11.32 9.07
N GLU A 117 2.77 12.06 8.22
CA GLU A 117 2.88 13.52 8.23
C GLU A 117 1.97 14.11 7.14
N SER A 118 1.48 15.34 7.33
CA SER A 118 0.57 15.98 6.37
C SER A 118 1.24 16.26 5.03
N ARG A 119 0.61 15.79 3.95
CA ARG A 119 1.01 16.07 2.57
C ARG A 119 -0.24 16.19 1.72
N TYR A 120 -0.31 17.25 0.91
CA TYR A 120 -1.44 17.46 0.00
C TYR A 120 -1.19 16.81 -1.36
N GLU A 121 -2.20 16.09 -1.86
CA GLU A 121 -2.31 15.60 -3.23
C GLU A 121 -3.63 16.14 -3.81
N ASN A 122 -3.57 16.85 -4.95
CA ASN A 122 -4.74 17.50 -5.56
C ASN A 122 -5.63 18.32 -4.59
N GLY A 123 -5.01 18.92 -3.55
CA GLY A 123 -5.70 19.74 -2.55
C GLY A 123 -6.28 18.99 -1.35
N VAL A 124 -6.10 17.66 -1.28
CA VAL A 124 -6.55 16.81 -0.17
C VAL A 124 -5.32 16.35 0.63
N ASP A 125 -5.35 16.45 1.97
CA ASP A 125 -4.30 15.87 2.82
C ASP A 125 -4.42 14.33 2.81
N VAL A 126 -3.32 13.64 2.46
CA VAL A 126 -3.27 12.17 2.37
C VAL A 126 -2.63 11.51 3.59
N LYS A 127 -2.48 12.27 4.68
CA LYS A 127 -1.99 11.78 5.96
C LYS A 127 -2.76 10.55 6.45
N PHE A 128 -2.04 9.46 6.69
CA PHE A 128 -2.56 8.26 7.33
C PHE A 128 -1.46 7.52 8.11
N SER A 129 -1.58 7.51 9.44
CA SER A 129 -0.67 6.83 10.37
C SER A 129 -1.24 5.49 10.87
N ILE A 130 -0.45 4.75 11.66
CA ILE A 130 -0.91 3.50 12.26
C ILE A 130 -1.92 3.77 13.40
N ASP A 131 -1.83 4.94 14.04
CA ASP A 131 -2.78 5.36 15.08
C ASP A 131 -4.13 5.74 14.46
N ASP A 132 -4.12 6.34 13.26
CA ASP A 132 -5.34 6.60 12.49
C ASP A 132 -6.03 5.28 12.07
N LEU A 133 -5.25 4.24 11.71
CA LEU A 133 -5.78 2.89 11.46
C LEU A 133 -6.30 2.21 12.74
N ALA A 134 -5.60 2.36 13.86
CA ALA A 134 -6.01 1.81 15.16
C ALA A 134 -7.32 2.44 15.68
N ALA A 135 -7.61 3.67 15.29
CA ALA A 135 -8.85 4.37 15.61
C ALA A 135 -10.06 3.96 14.73
N LYS A 136 -9.88 3.16 13.68
CA LYS A 136 -10.98 2.69 12.81
C LYS A 136 -11.76 1.55 13.49
N SER A 137 -13.08 1.70 13.55
CA SER A 137 -14.00 0.61 13.97
C SER A 137 -14.21 -0.44 12.88
N GLU A 138 -14.23 0.01 11.61
CA GLU A 138 -14.50 -0.80 10.43
C GLU A 138 -13.22 -1.12 9.63
N PRO A 139 -13.24 -2.13 8.73
CA PRO A 139 -12.15 -2.38 7.79
C PRO A 139 -11.81 -1.13 6.96
N GLU A 140 -10.55 -0.70 6.98
CA GLU A 140 -10.11 0.46 6.20
C GLU A 140 -9.76 0.05 4.76
N PRO A 141 -10.33 0.69 3.73
CA PRO A 141 -9.89 0.50 2.35
C PRO A 141 -8.47 1.07 2.14
N TRP A 142 -7.51 0.24 1.75
CA TRP A 142 -6.16 0.68 1.38
C TRP A 142 -6.10 1.22 -0.05
N ASP A 143 -6.68 2.39 -0.27
CA ASP A 143 -6.89 3.00 -1.58
C ASP A 143 -5.64 3.72 -2.14
N GLY A 144 -5.81 4.60 -3.13
CA GLY A 144 -4.75 5.48 -3.64
C GLY A 144 -3.62 4.79 -4.42
N ILE A 145 -3.61 3.46 -4.53
CA ILE A 145 -2.56 2.74 -5.28
C ILE A 145 -2.70 3.00 -6.79
N ARG A 146 -1.74 3.74 -7.36
CA ARG A 146 -1.64 4.06 -8.80
C ARG A 146 -0.41 3.47 -9.51
N ALA A 147 0.28 2.51 -8.88
CA ALA A 147 1.34 1.74 -9.49
C ALA A 147 0.85 0.33 -9.88
N TYR A 148 1.10 -0.12 -11.12
CA TYR A 148 0.61 -1.43 -11.58
C TYR A 148 1.20 -2.62 -10.81
N ALA A 149 2.49 -2.59 -10.46
CA ALA A 149 3.10 -3.59 -9.59
C ALA A 149 2.47 -3.55 -8.17
N ALA A 150 2.30 -2.32 -7.66
CA ALA A 150 1.42 -1.91 -6.56
C ALA A 150 0.16 -2.76 -6.41
N ARG A 151 -0.70 -2.54 -7.40
CA ARG A 151 -2.02 -3.12 -7.57
C ARG A 151 -1.98 -4.63 -7.77
N ASN A 152 -0.99 -5.15 -8.50
CA ASN A 152 -0.89 -6.59 -8.72
C ASN A 152 -0.60 -7.33 -7.40
N ASN A 153 0.20 -6.75 -6.51
CA ASN A 153 0.39 -7.26 -5.15
C ASN A 153 -0.93 -7.22 -4.35
N LEU A 154 -1.67 -6.10 -4.38
CA LEU A 154 -3.01 -6.03 -3.75
C LEU A 154 -3.98 -7.11 -4.26
N ARG A 155 -3.96 -7.41 -5.57
CA ARG A 155 -4.82 -8.45 -6.17
C ARG A 155 -4.42 -9.88 -5.81
N ALA A 156 -3.18 -10.08 -5.34
CA ALA A 156 -2.66 -11.36 -4.90
C ALA A 156 -2.88 -11.63 -3.39
N MET A 157 -3.23 -10.61 -2.60
CA MET A 157 -3.54 -10.74 -1.18
C MET A 157 -4.78 -11.59 -0.92
N LYS A 158 -4.75 -12.32 0.18
CA LYS A 158 -5.83 -13.18 0.67
C LYS A 158 -6.31 -12.75 2.06
N LYS A 159 -7.57 -13.06 2.35
CA LYS A 159 -8.13 -12.80 3.68
C LYS A 159 -7.36 -13.59 4.73
N GLY A 160 -6.88 -12.92 5.78
CA GLY A 160 -6.04 -13.50 6.81
C GLY A 160 -4.53 -13.38 6.54
N ASP A 161 -4.11 -12.83 5.40
CA ASP A 161 -2.73 -12.38 5.18
C ASP A 161 -2.37 -11.24 6.15
N LEU A 162 -1.09 -11.13 6.49
CA LEU A 162 -0.58 -10.08 7.38
C LEU A 162 0.35 -9.12 6.64
N ALA A 163 0.33 -7.86 7.06
CA ALA A 163 1.12 -6.80 6.47
C ALA A 163 1.83 -5.94 7.54
N PHE A 164 3.07 -5.57 7.27
CA PHE A 164 3.75 -4.51 8.01
C PHE A 164 3.21 -3.14 7.58
N PHE A 165 2.79 -2.33 8.55
CA PHE A 165 2.48 -0.92 8.34
C PHE A 165 3.81 -0.15 8.33
N TYR A 166 4.12 0.51 7.20
CA TYR A 166 5.37 1.25 7.02
C TYR A 166 5.08 2.75 6.92
N HIS A 167 5.69 3.53 7.80
CA HIS A 167 5.70 5.00 7.73
C HIS A 167 6.71 5.47 6.70
N SER A 168 6.23 6.18 5.69
CA SER A 168 7.00 6.69 4.56
C SER A 168 6.86 8.21 4.43
N ASN A 169 7.80 8.84 3.73
CA ASN A 169 7.82 10.28 3.48
C ASN A 169 7.67 11.16 4.75
N CYS A 170 8.25 10.70 5.85
CA CYS A 170 8.26 11.37 7.14
C CYS A 170 9.70 11.50 7.66
N LYS A 171 9.89 12.21 8.76
CA LYS A 171 11.19 12.39 9.43
C LYS A 171 11.85 11.07 9.86
N GLU A 172 11.03 10.10 10.31
CA GLU A 172 11.49 8.83 10.89
C GLU A 172 10.83 7.63 10.17
N PRO A 173 11.22 7.35 8.92
CA PRO A 173 10.58 6.31 8.11
C PRO A 173 11.00 4.90 8.56
N GLY A 174 10.04 3.97 8.64
CA GLY A 174 10.27 2.63 9.16
C GLY A 174 9.01 1.79 9.29
N ILE A 175 9.17 0.54 9.73
CA ILE A 175 8.03 -0.33 10.10
C ILE A 175 7.59 0.03 11.52
N VAL A 176 6.31 0.33 11.71
CA VAL A 176 5.74 0.80 12.98
C VAL A 176 4.74 -0.17 13.63
N GLY A 177 4.42 -1.29 12.96
CA GLY A 177 3.50 -2.28 13.46
C GLY A 177 2.94 -3.20 12.37
N THR A 178 1.87 -3.90 12.70
CA THR A 178 1.23 -4.89 11.83
C THR A 178 -0.27 -4.65 11.66
N MET A 179 -0.80 -5.15 10.55
CA MET A 179 -2.22 -5.15 10.21
C MET A 179 -2.57 -6.44 9.44
N GLU A 180 -3.86 -6.75 9.36
CA GLU A 180 -4.40 -7.95 8.70
C GLU A 180 -5.26 -7.55 7.49
N ILE A 181 -5.14 -8.30 6.39
CA ILE A 181 -6.05 -8.19 5.24
C ILE A 181 -7.35 -8.92 5.57
N VAL A 182 -8.44 -8.18 5.80
CA VAL A 182 -9.75 -8.76 6.19
C VAL A 182 -10.72 -8.91 5.03
N GLN A 183 -10.46 -8.26 3.89
CA GLN A 183 -11.21 -8.41 2.65
C GLN A 183 -10.25 -8.42 1.46
N GLU A 184 -10.44 -9.37 0.55
CA GLU A 184 -9.71 -9.44 -0.73
C GLU A 184 -10.01 -8.22 -1.63
N HIS A 185 -9.27 -8.13 -2.74
CA HIS A 185 -9.33 -6.98 -3.63
C HIS A 185 -10.73 -6.72 -4.21
N SER A 186 -11.06 -5.43 -4.29
CA SER A 186 -12.26 -4.89 -4.93
C SER A 186 -11.87 -3.67 -5.78
N PRO A 187 -12.74 -3.15 -6.66
CA PRO A 187 -12.47 -1.90 -7.39
C PRO A 187 -12.19 -0.73 -6.45
N ASP A 188 -11.11 0.01 -6.70
CA ASP A 188 -10.90 1.28 -6.02
C ASP A 188 -11.79 2.36 -6.66
N LEU A 189 -12.85 2.74 -5.95
CA LEU A 189 -13.83 3.73 -6.41
C LEU A 189 -13.34 5.18 -6.28
N SER A 190 -12.32 5.46 -5.44
CA SER A 190 -11.70 6.80 -5.34
C SER A 190 -11.13 7.24 -6.69
N ALA A 191 -10.67 6.29 -7.50
CA ALA A 191 -10.16 6.55 -8.85
C ALA A 191 -11.19 7.15 -9.80
N HIS A 192 -12.48 7.11 -9.49
CA HIS A 192 -13.55 7.66 -10.33
C HIS A 192 -14.11 9.01 -9.83
N ASP A 193 -13.71 9.47 -8.65
CA ASP A 193 -14.14 10.78 -8.10
C ASP A 193 -13.12 11.88 -8.46
N PRO A 194 -13.48 12.90 -9.24
CA PRO A 194 -12.60 14.04 -9.55
C PRO A 194 -12.12 14.87 -8.35
N LYS A 195 -12.71 14.67 -7.16
CA LYS A 195 -12.29 15.31 -5.90
C LYS A 195 -11.32 14.46 -5.08
N ALA A 196 -11.14 13.19 -5.41
CA ALA A 196 -10.23 12.33 -4.68
C ALA A 196 -8.76 12.71 -5.00
N PRO A 197 -7.83 12.57 -4.02
CA PRO A 197 -6.41 12.88 -4.23
C PRO A 197 -5.83 12.11 -5.43
N TYR A 198 -6.28 10.88 -5.64
CA TYR A 198 -5.75 9.97 -6.65
C TYR A 198 -6.77 9.66 -7.77
N TYR A 199 -7.54 10.65 -8.22
CA TYR A 199 -8.43 10.52 -9.38
C TYR A 199 -7.68 10.02 -10.64
N ASP A 200 -8.28 9.09 -11.39
CA ASP A 200 -7.77 8.65 -12.70
C ASP A 200 -8.89 8.74 -13.76
N PRO A 201 -8.93 9.80 -14.60
CA PRO A 201 -9.95 9.96 -15.64
C PRO A 201 -9.91 8.87 -16.72
N SER A 202 -8.86 8.06 -16.74
CA SER A 202 -8.71 6.94 -17.67
C SER A 202 -9.16 5.59 -17.10
N SER A 203 -9.52 5.53 -15.81
CA SER A 203 -10.15 4.39 -15.15
C SER A 203 -11.67 4.44 -15.34
N LYS A 204 -12.27 3.42 -15.95
CA LYS A 204 -13.71 3.38 -16.25
C LYS A 204 -14.46 2.52 -15.22
N PRO A 205 -15.67 2.90 -14.76
CA PRO A 205 -16.46 2.06 -13.87
C PRO A 205 -16.76 0.65 -14.41
N SER A 206 -16.90 0.50 -15.73
CA SER A 206 -17.10 -0.81 -16.39
C SER A 206 -15.84 -1.67 -16.53
N ASN A 207 -14.65 -1.10 -16.29
CA ASN A 207 -13.38 -1.82 -16.28
C ASN A 207 -12.37 -1.08 -15.37
N PRO A 208 -12.51 -1.20 -14.05
CA PRO A 208 -11.73 -0.42 -13.08
C PRO A 208 -10.25 -0.83 -13.13
N LYS A 209 -9.39 0.16 -13.37
CA LYS A 209 -7.93 -0.07 -13.47
C LYS A 209 -7.31 -0.42 -12.13
N TRP A 210 -7.82 0.20 -11.06
CA TRP A 210 -7.26 0.19 -9.72
C TRP A 210 -8.07 -0.70 -8.79
N SER A 211 -7.43 -1.14 -7.71
CA SER A 211 -8.01 -2.09 -6.78
C SER A 211 -7.54 -1.79 -5.37
N VAL A 212 -8.40 -2.10 -4.41
CA VAL A 212 -8.22 -1.86 -2.98
C VAL A 212 -8.55 -3.14 -2.21
N VAL A 213 -7.76 -3.44 -1.18
CA VAL A 213 -8.07 -4.45 -0.14
C VAL A 213 -8.54 -3.71 1.10
N HIS A 214 -9.24 -4.40 2.01
CA HIS A 214 -9.57 -3.79 3.31
C HIS A 214 -8.73 -4.41 4.43
N VAL A 215 -8.22 -3.55 5.32
CA VAL A 215 -7.30 -3.94 6.39
C VAL A 215 -7.87 -3.62 7.78
N LYS A 216 -7.41 -4.32 8.80
CA LYS A 216 -7.60 -3.93 10.21
C LYS A 216 -6.27 -3.89 10.95
N PHE A 217 -6.14 -2.93 11.87
CA PHE A 217 -5.05 -2.86 12.83
C PHE A 217 -4.87 -4.20 13.58
N ARG A 218 -3.62 -4.60 13.83
CA ARG A 218 -3.28 -5.78 14.64
C ARG A 218 -2.40 -5.43 15.82
N SER A 219 -1.29 -4.73 15.59
CA SER A 219 -0.40 -4.26 16.66
C SER A 219 0.40 -3.03 16.24
N LYS A 220 0.76 -2.19 17.21
CA LYS A 220 1.76 -1.13 17.07
C LYS A 220 3.03 -1.57 17.79
N PHE A 221 4.19 -1.36 17.19
CA PHE A 221 5.47 -1.64 17.84
C PHE A 221 5.82 -0.51 18.82
N ALA A 222 6.35 -0.87 20.00
CA ALA A 222 6.86 0.11 20.97
C ALA A 222 8.03 0.93 20.39
N VAL A 223 8.88 0.26 19.59
CA VAL A 223 9.98 0.89 18.84
C VAL A 223 9.84 0.57 17.36
N PRO A 224 9.77 1.59 16.47
CA PRO A 224 9.82 1.36 15.02
C PRO A 224 11.14 0.69 14.58
N ILE A 225 11.06 -0.15 13.54
CA ILE A 225 12.26 -0.65 12.83
C ILE A 225 12.59 0.36 11.74
N GLY A 226 13.58 1.23 11.98
CA GLY A 226 13.89 2.35 11.09
C GLY A 226 14.48 1.93 9.75
N LEU A 227 14.27 2.74 8.71
CA LEU A 227 14.80 2.50 7.35
C LEU A 227 16.33 2.32 7.30
N LYS A 228 17.07 2.96 8.20
CA LYS A 228 18.53 2.76 8.33
C LYS A 228 18.85 1.32 8.72
N GLU A 229 18.19 0.81 9.76
CA GLU A 229 18.33 -0.58 10.23
C GLU A 229 17.89 -1.57 9.14
N LEU A 230 16.76 -1.33 8.47
CA LEU A 230 16.29 -2.17 7.36
C LEU A 230 17.32 -2.26 6.23
N ARG A 231 17.96 -1.13 5.86
CA ARG A 231 19.05 -1.11 4.86
C ARG A 231 20.30 -1.82 5.35
N GLU A 232 20.66 -1.67 6.62
CA GLU A 232 21.79 -2.38 7.22
C GLU A 232 21.56 -3.89 7.27
N MET A 233 20.33 -4.35 7.48
CA MET A 233 19.90 -5.75 7.43
C MET A 233 19.65 -6.28 6.00
N GLY A 234 19.58 -5.39 5.00
CA GLY A 234 19.38 -5.70 3.58
C GLY A 234 20.64 -5.71 2.72
N GLY A 235 21.83 -5.67 3.33
CA GLY A 235 23.10 -5.85 2.62
C GLY A 235 23.30 -7.29 2.09
N PRO A 236 24.31 -7.53 1.24
CA PRO A 236 24.60 -8.86 0.71
C PRO A 236 24.85 -9.89 1.82
N GLY A 237 24.27 -11.09 1.69
CA GLY A 237 24.37 -12.18 2.65
C GLY A 237 23.60 -11.96 3.96
N LYS A 238 22.72 -10.95 4.04
CA LYS A 238 21.94 -10.63 5.26
C LYS A 238 20.45 -10.98 5.13
N PRO A 239 19.70 -11.10 6.25
CA PRO A 239 18.34 -11.64 6.23
C PRO A 239 17.33 -10.90 5.34
N LEU A 240 17.54 -9.60 5.06
CA LEU A 240 16.65 -8.81 4.19
C LEU A 240 17.25 -8.54 2.80
N GLU A 241 18.32 -9.26 2.40
CA GLU A 241 18.98 -9.08 1.09
C GLU A 241 17.99 -9.15 -0.08
N ASN A 242 16.92 -9.95 0.06
CA ASN A 242 15.92 -10.15 -0.99
C ASN A 242 14.65 -9.31 -0.86
N MET A 243 14.57 -8.46 0.18
CA MET A 243 13.33 -7.76 0.53
C MET A 243 12.90 -6.81 -0.59
N GLN A 244 11.72 -7.08 -1.17
CA GLN A 244 11.24 -6.35 -2.35
C GLN A 244 11.17 -4.83 -2.11
N MET A 245 10.81 -4.42 -0.89
CA MET A 245 10.74 -3.01 -0.47
C MET A 245 12.09 -2.27 -0.62
N LEU A 246 13.20 -2.94 -0.29
CA LEU A 246 14.55 -2.38 -0.36
C LEU A 246 15.08 -2.35 -1.80
N LYS A 247 14.80 -3.40 -2.59
CA LYS A 247 15.17 -3.47 -4.02
C LYS A 247 14.35 -2.51 -4.90
N GLN A 248 13.09 -2.27 -4.54
CA GLN A 248 12.14 -1.46 -5.32
C GLN A 248 11.62 -0.30 -4.45
N SER A 249 12.48 0.68 -4.17
CA SER A 249 12.20 1.78 -3.24
C SER A 249 10.89 2.55 -3.51
N ARG A 250 10.52 2.72 -4.79
CA ARG A 250 9.27 3.38 -5.24
C ARG A 250 8.02 2.51 -5.18
N LEU A 251 8.13 1.23 -4.82
CA LEU A 251 6.99 0.33 -4.67
C LEU A 251 6.33 0.56 -3.29
N SER A 252 5.03 0.85 -3.27
CA SER A 252 4.26 1.16 -2.04
C SER A 252 3.62 -0.06 -1.37
N VAL A 253 3.34 -1.11 -2.13
CA VAL A 253 2.87 -2.41 -1.62
C VAL A 253 3.84 -3.48 -2.11
N SER A 254 4.53 -4.16 -1.20
CA SER A 254 5.55 -5.16 -1.53
C SER A 254 5.28 -6.48 -0.81
N LYS A 255 5.61 -7.60 -1.46
CA LYS A 255 5.64 -8.90 -0.80
C LYS A 255 6.82 -8.98 0.17
N VAL A 256 6.60 -9.69 1.26
CA VAL A 256 7.58 -10.11 2.26
C VAL A 256 7.56 -11.64 2.29
N SER A 257 8.72 -12.29 2.40
CA SER A 257 8.78 -13.75 2.59
C SER A 257 8.55 -14.12 4.06
N ALA A 258 8.15 -15.37 4.34
CA ALA A 258 7.97 -15.83 5.72
C ALA A 258 9.24 -15.64 6.57
N ALA A 259 10.42 -15.97 6.04
CA ALA A 259 11.70 -15.77 6.72
C ALA A 259 12.01 -14.28 7.02
N GLU A 260 11.70 -13.36 6.10
CA GLU A 260 11.85 -11.91 6.35
C GLU A 260 10.84 -11.40 7.39
N TRP A 261 9.62 -11.95 7.39
CA TRP A 261 8.57 -11.63 8.37
C TRP A 261 8.96 -12.09 9.78
N GLU A 262 9.29 -13.37 9.94
CA GLU A 262 9.75 -13.97 11.20
C GLU A 262 10.95 -13.20 11.77
N TYR A 263 11.94 -12.90 10.92
CA TYR A 263 13.12 -12.13 11.32
C TYR A 263 12.76 -10.72 11.81
N LEU A 264 11.91 -9.99 11.07
CA LEU A 264 11.48 -8.63 11.45
C LEU A 264 10.60 -8.62 12.72
N MET A 265 9.77 -9.64 12.92
CA MET A 265 9.01 -9.82 14.17
C MET A 265 9.96 -10.04 15.36
N GLY A 266 10.99 -10.88 15.21
CA GLY A 266 12.02 -11.08 16.23
C GLY A 266 12.81 -9.80 16.53
N VAL A 267 13.12 -8.97 15.52
CA VAL A 267 13.74 -7.64 15.72
C VAL A 267 12.80 -6.70 16.49
N ALA A 268 11.49 -6.71 16.20
CA ALA A 268 10.52 -5.89 16.93
C ALA A 268 10.43 -6.29 18.42
N GLU A 269 10.39 -7.60 18.72
CA GLU A 269 10.35 -8.14 20.09
C GLU A 269 11.64 -7.81 20.87
N GLN A 270 12.80 -7.96 20.25
CA GLN A 270 14.08 -7.59 20.85
C GLN A 270 14.15 -6.09 21.20
N LYS A 271 13.66 -5.22 20.31
CA LYS A 271 13.63 -3.77 20.55
C LYS A 271 12.62 -3.39 21.64
N ALA A 272 11.47 -4.05 21.70
CA ALA A 272 10.48 -3.86 22.77
C ALA A 272 11.02 -4.28 24.15
N SER A 273 11.89 -5.30 24.20
CA SER A 273 12.51 -5.80 25.44
C SER A 273 13.69 -4.95 25.95
N GLN A 274 14.07 -3.90 25.23
CA GLN A 274 15.20 -3.00 25.54
C GLN A 274 14.74 -1.60 25.99
N GLN A 275 13.44 -1.41 26.23
CA GLN A 275 12.82 -0.19 26.78
C GLN A 275 12.35 -0.40 28.22
#